data_AF-A0ABD4T0X6-F1
#
_entry.id   AF-A0ABD4T0X6-F1
#
_cell.length_a   1.000
_cell.length_b   1.000
_cell.length_c   1.000
_cell.angle_alpha   90.00
_cell.angle_beta   90.00
_cell.angle_gamma   90.00
#
_symmetry.space_group_name_H-M   'P 1'
#
loop_
_entity.id
_entity.type
_entity.pdbx_description
1 polymer ?
#
loop_
_entity_poly.entity_id
_entity_poly.type
_entity_poly.pdbx_seq_one_letter_code
_entity_poly.pdbx_strand_id
1 'polypeptide(L)'
;MKGSLTLLPFLGMGASVLITVPVVIAPAPIAQALNPREVGQIAQAITVRIEGQNPGSGVLIGHQDNTYTVLTAAHVVATADEYDIVTPDEQRYSLDYRRVKPLPQVDLALVEFTSDQTYTVAEMGDARAIRRGDEVYVSGFPMPSAAITEPILNFSPGAITAHSTRPLADGYALVYTNRTLPGMSGGAVLDEQGDLIGIHGRADTEQQVQETATIYLKTGFNLGIPIYTFQQISSQTAPVAVTPAEPTAEDLYLSGGHKSQQGDYQGAIADIDQAIQLEPDFGEAYYRRYYARQQLGDPQAIEDLQRSIQLLGGDLNRASQTLDQTNQHPIFNKKIWNPNLP
;
A
#
# COMPACT_ATOMS: atom_id res chain seq x y z
N MET A 1 -30.18 -47.04 76.67
CA MET A 1 -28.91 -47.21 77.38
C MET A 1 -27.80 -46.60 76.52
N LYS A 2 -26.99 -45.72 77.12
CA LYS A 2 -25.84 -45.06 76.48
C LYS A 2 -24.81 -46.13 76.06
N GLY A 3 -24.27 -46.04 74.86
CA GLY A 3 -23.19 -46.91 74.37
C GLY A 3 -22.24 -46.13 73.46
N SER A 4 -21.01 -45.99 73.92
CA SER A 4 -19.95 -45.11 73.44
C SER A 4 -19.48 -45.42 72.01
N LEU A 5 -19.26 -44.36 71.22
CA LEU A 5 -18.64 -44.41 69.90
C LEU A 5 -17.12 -44.54 70.06
N THR A 6 -16.51 -45.56 69.45
CA THR A 6 -15.04 -45.68 69.37
C THR A 6 -14.66 -45.65 67.89
N LEU A 7 -14.03 -44.55 67.46
CA LEU A 7 -13.50 -44.40 66.10
C LEU A 7 -12.19 -45.18 65.97
N LEU A 8 -12.09 -46.04 64.95
CA LEU A 8 -10.83 -46.55 64.43
C LEU A 8 -10.46 -45.74 63.18
N PRO A 9 -9.19 -45.33 62.98
CA PRO A 9 -8.79 -44.68 61.73
C PRO A 9 -8.62 -45.74 60.65
N PHE A 10 -9.42 -45.65 59.59
CA PHE A 10 -9.20 -46.39 58.35
C PHE A 10 -8.09 -45.67 57.57
N LEU A 11 -6.90 -46.29 57.49
CA LEU A 11 -5.84 -45.84 56.61
C LEU A 11 -6.14 -46.34 55.18
N GLY A 12 -6.88 -45.53 54.42
CA GLY A 12 -7.14 -45.82 53.00
C GLY A 12 -5.94 -45.45 52.13
N MET A 13 -5.13 -46.44 51.74
CA MET A 13 -4.17 -46.28 50.63
C MET A 13 -4.96 -46.21 49.33
N GLY A 14 -5.35 -45.00 48.91
CA GLY A 14 -5.85 -44.74 47.57
C GLY A 14 -4.71 -44.77 46.56
N ALA A 15 -4.60 -45.83 45.78
CA ALA A 15 -3.71 -45.86 44.62
C ALA A 15 -4.31 -44.98 43.52
N SER A 16 -3.79 -43.75 43.39
CA SER A 16 -4.13 -42.86 42.28
C SER A 16 -3.48 -43.38 41.00
N VAL A 17 -4.27 -43.94 40.09
CA VAL A 17 -3.83 -44.27 38.73
C VAL A 17 -3.78 -42.96 37.94
N LEU A 18 -2.58 -42.44 37.69
CA LEU A 18 -2.34 -41.33 36.77
C LEU A 18 -2.44 -41.86 35.34
N ILE A 19 -3.56 -41.59 34.68
CA ILE A 19 -3.69 -41.80 33.23
C ILE A 19 -3.07 -40.57 32.55
N THR A 20 -1.82 -40.68 32.13
CA THR A 20 -1.19 -39.67 31.27
C THR A 20 -1.68 -39.87 29.84
N VAL A 21 -2.58 -38.99 29.38
CA VAL A 21 -2.91 -38.92 27.95
C VAL A 21 -1.78 -38.12 27.28
N PRO A 22 -1.01 -38.70 26.36
CA PRO A 22 -0.04 -37.92 25.60
C PRO A 22 -0.80 -36.90 24.75
N VAL A 23 -0.59 -35.61 25.01
CA VAL A 23 -1.05 -34.54 24.13
C VAL A 23 -0.15 -34.59 22.89
N VAL A 24 -0.68 -35.11 21.79
CA VAL A 24 -0.03 -35.01 20.48
C VAL A 24 -0.28 -33.60 19.96
N ILE A 25 0.70 -32.72 20.13
CA ILE A 25 0.69 -31.41 19.49
C ILE A 25 1.08 -31.63 18.03
N ALA A 26 0.10 -31.64 17.14
CA ALA A 26 0.38 -31.59 15.70
C ALA A 26 0.97 -30.20 15.37
N PRO A 27 2.04 -30.11 14.57
CA PRO A 27 2.50 -28.81 14.08
C PRO A 27 1.36 -28.14 13.30
N ALA A 28 1.13 -26.85 13.54
CA ALA A 28 0.19 -26.09 12.75
C ALA A 28 0.63 -26.12 11.28
N PRO A 29 -0.30 -26.26 10.31
CA PRO A 29 0.07 -26.13 8.91
C PRO A 29 0.72 -24.77 8.68
N ILE A 30 1.89 -24.75 8.05
CA ILE A 30 2.49 -23.51 7.57
C ILE A 30 1.57 -23.01 6.46
N ALA A 31 0.90 -21.89 6.68
CA ALA A 31 0.13 -21.23 5.62
C ALA A 31 1.11 -20.90 4.49
N GLN A 32 0.92 -21.52 3.33
CA GLN A 32 1.70 -21.20 2.15
C GLN A 32 1.12 -19.92 1.54
N ALA A 33 1.98 -18.96 1.19
CA ALA A 33 1.57 -17.80 0.42
C ALA A 33 0.83 -18.24 -0.85
N LEU A 34 -0.19 -17.47 -1.24
CA LEU A 34 -0.88 -17.72 -2.49
C LEU A 34 0.08 -17.44 -3.65
N ASN A 35 -0.14 -18.12 -4.77
CA ASN A 35 0.59 -17.75 -5.97
C ASN A 35 -0.01 -16.45 -6.58
N PRO A 36 0.76 -15.68 -7.37
CA PRO A 36 0.30 -14.40 -7.92
C PRO A 36 -1.01 -14.47 -8.72
N ARG A 37 -1.32 -15.63 -9.33
CA ARG A 37 -2.58 -15.82 -10.09
C ARG A 37 -3.78 -15.91 -9.15
N GLU A 38 -3.64 -16.56 -8.01
CA GLU A 38 -4.69 -16.66 -6.99
C GLU A 38 -4.97 -15.29 -6.38
N VAL A 39 -3.93 -14.52 -6.04
CA VAL A 39 -4.08 -13.13 -5.60
C VAL A 39 -4.76 -12.28 -6.67
N GLY A 40 -4.40 -12.47 -7.95
CA GLY A 40 -5.05 -11.79 -9.07
C GLY A 40 -6.54 -12.13 -9.21
N GLN A 41 -6.95 -13.36 -8.91
CA GLN A 41 -8.37 -13.76 -8.92
C GLN A 41 -9.15 -13.10 -7.78
N ILE A 42 -8.55 -13.04 -6.58
CA ILE A 42 -9.12 -12.30 -5.45
C ILE A 42 -9.27 -10.84 -5.82
N ALA A 43 -8.21 -10.21 -6.32
CA ALA A 43 -8.21 -8.81 -6.77
C ALA A 43 -9.32 -8.52 -7.79
N GLN A 44 -9.51 -9.41 -8.77
CA GLN A 44 -10.59 -9.29 -9.75
C GLN A 44 -11.98 -9.39 -9.13
N ALA A 45 -12.17 -10.27 -8.16
CA ALA A 45 -13.47 -10.50 -7.53
C ALA A 45 -13.92 -9.36 -6.59
N ILE A 46 -12.97 -8.58 -6.05
CA ILE A 46 -13.26 -7.54 -5.06
C ILE A 46 -13.15 -6.10 -5.61
N THR A 47 -12.50 -5.90 -6.76
CA THR A 47 -12.28 -4.56 -7.31
C THR A 47 -13.45 -4.15 -8.20
N VAL A 48 -14.02 -2.97 -7.96
CA VAL A 48 -15.04 -2.35 -8.82
C VAL A 48 -14.46 -1.18 -9.59
N ARG A 49 -15.07 -0.86 -10.72
CA ARG A 49 -14.80 0.37 -11.47
C ARG A 49 -15.79 1.44 -11.04
N ILE A 50 -15.30 2.65 -10.78
CA ILE A 50 -16.14 3.82 -10.49
C ILE A 50 -16.08 4.72 -11.72
N GLU A 51 -17.16 4.76 -12.49
CA GLU A 51 -17.27 5.59 -13.69
C GLU A 51 -17.91 6.94 -13.34
N GLY A 52 -17.42 8.00 -13.98
CA GLY A 52 -17.83 9.39 -13.80
C GLY A 52 -16.91 10.29 -14.62
N GLN A 53 -16.95 11.60 -14.39
CA GLN A 53 -16.05 12.58 -15.03
C GLN A 53 -14.58 12.30 -14.72
N ASN A 54 -14.31 11.87 -13.49
CA ASN A 54 -12.99 11.45 -13.03
C ASN A 54 -13.06 9.98 -12.62
N PRO A 55 -12.93 9.04 -13.58
CA PRO A 55 -13.08 7.63 -13.29
C PRO A 55 -11.98 7.12 -12.36
N GLY A 56 -12.34 6.16 -11.53
CA GLY A 56 -11.48 5.55 -10.54
C GLY A 56 -11.82 4.08 -10.31
N SER A 57 -11.29 3.56 -9.22
CA SER A 57 -11.51 2.19 -8.77
C SER A 57 -12.06 2.19 -7.34
N GLY A 58 -12.58 1.06 -6.89
CA GLY A 58 -12.99 0.84 -5.50
C GLY A 58 -12.83 -0.61 -5.11
N VAL A 59 -12.92 -0.89 -3.82
CA VAL A 59 -12.84 -2.24 -3.26
C VAL A 59 -14.12 -2.56 -2.49
N LEU A 60 -14.75 -3.70 -2.79
CA LEU A 60 -15.86 -4.24 -2.01
C LEU A 60 -15.35 -4.68 -0.65
N ILE A 61 -15.77 -4.02 0.43
CA ILE A 61 -15.23 -4.27 1.79
C ILE A 61 -16.26 -4.89 2.75
N GLY A 62 -17.50 -5.04 2.33
CA GLY A 62 -18.56 -5.61 3.14
C GLY A 62 -19.93 -5.35 2.54
N HIS A 63 -20.94 -5.97 3.13
CA HIS A 63 -22.33 -5.71 2.79
C HIS A 63 -23.22 -5.92 4.02
N GLN A 64 -24.36 -5.25 4.02
CA GLN A 64 -25.46 -5.50 4.95
C GLN A 64 -26.72 -5.71 4.12
N ASP A 65 -27.36 -6.87 4.30
CA ASP A 65 -28.42 -7.34 3.41
C ASP A 65 -27.95 -7.26 1.94
N ASN A 66 -28.71 -6.58 1.08
CA ASN A 66 -28.39 -6.40 -0.34
C ASN A 66 -27.56 -5.12 -0.61
N THR A 67 -27.19 -4.36 0.42
CA THR A 67 -26.41 -3.13 0.27
C THR A 67 -24.91 -3.41 0.46
N TYR A 68 -24.15 -3.29 -0.62
CA TYR A 68 -22.70 -3.42 -0.63
C TYR A 68 -22.04 -2.09 -0.32
N THR A 69 -20.94 -2.15 0.42
CA THR A 69 -20.07 -1.01 0.73
C THR A 69 -18.77 -1.14 -0.04
N VAL A 70 -18.41 -0.07 -0.73
CA VAL A 70 -17.17 0.07 -1.49
C VAL A 70 -16.32 1.14 -0.81
N LEU A 71 -15.06 0.81 -0.55
CA LEU A 71 -14.04 1.76 -0.13
C LEU A 71 -13.25 2.24 -1.35
N THR A 72 -13.06 3.56 -1.47
CA THR A 72 -12.29 4.17 -2.56
C THR A 72 -11.48 5.36 -2.04
N ALA A 73 -10.65 5.96 -2.89
CA ALA A 73 -9.98 7.21 -2.59
C ALA A 73 -10.98 8.37 -2.65
N ALA A 74 -10.92 9.31 -1.70
CA ALA A 74 -11.92 10.39 -1.62
C ALA A 74 -11.92 11.27 -2.87
N HIS A 75 -10.76 11.52 -3.47
CA HIS A 75 -10.64 12.34 -4.69
C HIS A 75 -11.33 11.72 -5.91
N VAL A 76 -11.59 10.40 -5.95
CA VAL A 76 -12.36 9.75 -7.04
C VAL A 76 -13.81 10.25 -7.06
N VAL A 77 -14.36 10.52 -5.86
CA VAL A 77 -15.75 10.92 -5.64
C VAL A 77 -15.86 12.31 -5.00
N ALA A 78 -14.89 13.19 -5.23
CA ALA A 78 -14.82 14.50 -4.59
C ALA A 78 -15.77 15.54 -5.20
N THR A 79 -16.21 15.34 -6.43
CA THR A 79 -17.09 16.26 -7.15
C THR A 79 -18.47 15.66 -7.30
N ALA A 80 -19.51 16.47 -7.08
CA ALA A 80 -20.88 16.04 -7.37
C ALA A 80 -21.02 15.71 -8.85
N ASP A 81 -21.33 14.45 -9.13
CA ASP A 81 -21.41 13.90 -10.48
C ASP A 81 -22.36 12.71 -10.51
N GLU A 82 -22.70 12.28 -11.73
CA GLU A 82 -23.38 11.01 -11.97
C GLU A 82 -22.32 9.90 -11.99
N TYR A 83 -22.24 9.14 -10.91
CA TYR A 83 -21.34 8.00 -10.79
C TYR A 83 -22.07 6.69 -11.02
N ASP A 84 -21.44 5.78 -11.76
CA ASP A 84 -21.83 4.37 -11.83
C ASP A 84 -20.76 3.50 -11.18
N ILE A 85 -21.18 2.56 -10.34
CA ILE A 85 -20.33 1.45 -9.90
C ILE A 85 -20.51 0.31 -10.89
N VAL A 86 -19.41 -0.14 -11.49
CA VAL A 86 -19.39 -1.31 -12.36
C VAL A 86 -18.70 -2.47 -11.63
N THR A 87 -19.45 -3.54 -11.39
CA THR A 87 -19.01 -4.73 -10.66
C THR A 87 -18.20 -5.69 -11.55
N PRO A 88 -17.51 -6.70 -10.99
CA PRO A 88 -16.66 -7.62 -11.76
C PRO A 88 -17.38 -8.42 -12.85
N ASP A 89 -18.70 -8.57 -12.76
CA ASP A 89 -19.59 -9.18 -13.75
C ASP A 89 -20.17 -8.16 -14.75
N GLU A 90 -19.59 -6.95 -14.79
CA GLU A 90 -19.96 -5.81 -15.63
C GLU A 90 -21.41 -5.29 -15.44
N GLN A 91 -22.04 -5.61 -14.30
CA GLN A 91 -23.31 -4.97 -13.91
C GLN A 91 -23.06 -3.53 -13.46
N ARG A 92 -24.00 -2.64 -13.79
CA ARG A 92 -23.92 -1.20 -13.52
C ARG A 92 -24.94 -0.78 -12.47
N TYR A 93 -24.47 -0.05 -11.47
CA TYR A 93 -25.29 0.48 -10.38
C TYR A 93 -25.05 1.98 -10.23
N SER A 94 -26.06 2.79 -10.54
CA SER A 94 -25.97 4.23 -10.36
C SER A 94 -25.93 4.61 -8.88
N LEU A 95 -25.01 5.49 -8.54
CA LEU A 95 -24.72 5.94 -7.20
C LEU A 95 -25.53 7.21 -6.88
N ASP A 96 -26.20 7.23 -5.74
CA ASP A 96 -26.77 8.48 -5.20
C ASP A 96 -25.66 9.30 -4.53
N TYR A 97 -25.19 10.36 -5.19
CA TYR A 97 -24.07 11.17 -4.70
C TYR A 97 -24.27 11.70 -3.28
N ARG A 98 -25.53 11.91 -2.85
CA ARG A 98 -25.86 12.36 -1.48
C ARG A 98 -25.51 11.33 -0.41
N ARG A 99 -25.28 10.07 -0.80
CA ARG A 99 -24.89 8.96 0.09
C ARG A 99 -23.38 8.70 0.11
N VAL A 100 -22.58 9.42 -0.70
CA VAL A 100 -21.12 9.36 -0.59
C VAL A 100 -20.71 9.86 0.79
N LYS A 101 -19.84 9.10 1.47
CA LYS A 101 -19.35 9.42 2.82
C LYS A 101 -17.83 9.55 2.80
N PRO A 102 -17.28 10.76 2.59
CA PRO A 102 -15.86 11.01 2.80
C PRO A 102 -15.47 10.75 4.26
N LEU A 103 -14.30 10.15 4.47
CA LEU A 103 -13.77 9.92 5.81
C LEU A 103 -13.00 11.15 6.31
N PRO A 104 -13.07 11.48 7.60
CA PRO A 104 -12.43 12.67 8.14
C PRO A 104 -10.90 12.58 8.06
N GLN A 105 -10.27 13.65 7.56
CA GLN A 105 -8.81 13.87 7.56
C GLN A 105 -7.99 12.85 6.74
N VAL A 106 -8.62 12.06 5.89
CA VAL A 106 -7.92 11.09 5.03
C VAL A 106 -8.53 11.09 3.64
N ASP A 107 -7.76 10.75 2.61
CA ASP A 107 -8.21 10.65 1.22
C ASP A 107 -8.93 9.31 0.96
N LEU A 108 -9.93 9.00 1.80
CA LEU A 108 -10.80 7.82 1.66
C LEU A 108 -12.27 8.22 1.67
N ALA A 109 -13.10 7.50 0.92
CA ALA A 109 -14.54 7.63 0.94
C ALA A 109 -15.23 6.27 0.87
N LEU A 110 -16.42 6.20 1.48
CA LEU A 110 -17.34 5.07 1.33
C LEU A 110 -18.44 5.43 0.33
N VAL A 111 -18.74 4.47 -0.53
CA VAL A 111 -19.89 4.51 -1.42
C VAL A 111 -20.67 3.19 -1.31
N GLU A 112 -21.96 3.24 -1.63
CA GLU A 112 -22.88 2.10 -1.44
C GLU A 112 -23.72 1.89 -2.69
N PHE A 113 -23.99 0.63 -3.01
CA PHE A 113 -25.00 0.23 -4.01
C PHE A 113 -25.80 -0.96 -3.51
N THR A 114 -26.98 -1.18 -4.10
CA THR A 114 -27.84 -2.32 -3.76
C THR A 114 -27.87 -3.33 -4.91
N SER A 115 -27.69 -4.61 -4.62
CA SER A 115 -27.80 -5.69 -5.59
C SER A 115 -28.35 -6.97 -4.96
N ASP A 116 -29.13 -7.71 -5.72
CA ASP A 116 -29.58 -9.07 -5.37
C ASP A 116 -28.54 -10.14 -5.75
N GLN A 117 -27.46 -9.74 -6.46
CA GLN A 117 -26.33 -10.61 -6.76
C GLN A 117 -25.42 -10.79 -5.53
N THR A 118 -24.69 -11.90 -5.49
CA THR A 118 -23.68 -12.16 -4.46
C THR A 118 -22.30 -11.80 -4.99
N TYR A 119 -21.63 -10.84 -4.35
CA TYR A 119 -20.27 -10.45 -4.67
C TYR A 119 -19.31 -10.81 -3.55
N THR A 120 -18.10 -11.22 -3.92
CA THR A 120 -17.00 -11.40 -2.97
C THR A 120 -16.61 -10.04 -2.38
N VAL A 121 -16.38 -10.00 -1.07
CA VAL A 121 -15.82 -8.84 -0.39
C VAL A 121 -14.39 -9.15 0.07
N ALA A 122 -13.56 -8.13 0.17
CA ALA A 122 -12.17 -8.26 0.57
C ALA A 122 -12.03 -8.74 2.02
N GLU A 123 -11.15 -9.70 2.25
CA GLU A 123 -10.63 -9.99 3.58
C GLU A 123 -9.64 -8.90 3.99
N MET A 124 -9.63 -8.52 5.27
CA MET A 124 -8.84 -7.40 5.79
C MET A 124 -7.54 -7.92 6.38
N GLY A 125 -6.41 -7.52 5.80
CA GLY A 125 -5.07 -7.92 6.26
C GLY A 125 -4.58 -7.08 7.44
N ASP A 126 -3.48 -7.52 8.08
CA ASP A 126 -2.78 -6.74 9.08
C ASP A 126 -1.68 -5.87 8.46
N ALA A 127 -2.08 -4.70 7.95
CA ALA A 127 -1.13 -3.75 7.39
C ALA A 127 -0.04 -3.31 8.39
N ARG A 128 -0.21 -3.48 9.72
CA ARG A 128 0.84 -3.15 10.71
C ARG A 128 1.96 -4.18 10.73
N ALA A 129 1.75 -5.37 10.18
CA ALA A 129 2.78 -6.40 10.05
C ALA A 129 3.68 -6.18 8.83
N ILE A 130 3.22 -5.40 7.85
CA ILE A 130 3.92 -5.14 6.58
C ILE A 130 5.21 -4.34 6.79
N ARG A 131 6.28 -4.76 6.12
CA ARG A 131 7.65 -4.22 6.19
C ARG A 131 8.19 -3.94 4.80
N ARG A 132 9.22 -3.09 4.73
CA ARG A 132 9.99 -2.89 3.49
C ARG A 132 10.54 -4.22 2.98
N GLY A 133 10.36 -4.46 1.69
CA GLY A 133 10.74 -5.69 0.99
C GLY A 133 9.61 -6.70 0.81
N ASP A 134 8.52 -6.59 1.58
CA ASP A 134 7.37 -7.49 1.44
C ASP A 134 6.74 -7.33 0.06
N GLU A 135 6.32 -8.45 -0.53
CA GLU A 135 5.62 -8.46 -1.82
C GLU A 135 4.20 -7.90 -1.65
N VAL A 136 3.79 -7.10 -2.61
CA VAL A 136 2.49 -6.45 -2.62
C VAL A 136 1.92 -6.39 -4.02
N TYR A 137 0.61 -6.51 -4.14
CA TYR A 137 -0.11 -6.47 -5.40
C TYR A 137 -1.06 -5.28 -5.41
N VAL A 138 -1.10 -4.58 -6.55
CA VAL A 138 -2.01 -3.45 -6.72
C VAL A 138 -2.92 -3.72 -7.89
N SER A 139 -4.23 -3.58 -7.65
CA SER A 139 -5.26 -3.71 -8.67
C SER A 139 -6.09 -2.44 -8.81
N GLY A 140 -6.56 -2.18 -10.03
CA GLY A 140 -7.42 -1.04 -10.34
C GLY A 140 -7.69 -0.96 -11.83
N PHE A 141 -8.62 -0.10 -12.24
CA PHE A 141 -9.00 0.12 -13.62
C PHE A 141 -8.32 1.38 -14.16
N PRO A 142 -7.31 1.25 -15.04
CA PRO A 142 -6.76 2.41 -15.74
C PRO A 142 -7.82 3.12 -16.58
N MET A 143 -7.66 4.43 -16.72
CA MET A 143 -8.39 5.19 -17.73
C MET A 143 -8.11 4.63 -19.13
N PRO A 144 -9.11 4.64 -20.03
CA PRO A 144 -8.91 4.33 -21.43
C PRO A 144 -7.74 5.12 -22.04
N SER A 145 -7.01 4.45 -22.91
CA SER A 145 -5.92 5.03 -23.71
C SER A 145 -6.22 4.87 -25.20
N ALA A 146 -5.39 5.47 -26.06
CA ALA A 146 -5.49 5.28 -27.50
C ALA A 146 -5.32 3.81 -27.93
N ALA A 147 -4.64 2.99 -27.13
CA ALA A 147 -4.38 1.57 -27.43
C ALA A 147 -5.40 0.62 -26.79
N ILE A 148 -5.94 0.98 -25.62
CA ILE A 148 -6.90 0.18 -24.86
C ILE A 148 -8.08 1.08 -24.54
N THR A 149 -9.17 0.93 -25.28
CA THR A 149 -10.35 1.80 -25.18
C THR A 149 -11.33 1.38 -24.08
N GLU A 150 -11.31 0.11 -23.70
CA GLU A 150 -12.14 -0.43 -22.62
C GLU A 150 -11.30 -0.55 -21.33
N PRO A 151 -11.78 -0.07 -20.17
CA PRO A 151 -11.07 -0.24 -18.91
C PRO A 151 -10.94 -1.73 -18.53
N ILE A 152 -9.75 -2.28 -18.68
CA ILE A 152 -9.41 -3.64 -18.23
C ILE A 152 -8.77 -3.54 -16.85
N LEU A 153 -9.15 -4.41 -15.93
CA LEU A 153 -8.51 -4.49 -14.62
C LEU A 153 -7.00 -4.67 -14.80
N ASN A 154 -6.22 -3.72 -14.31
CA ASN A 154 -4.79 -3.86 -14.19
C ASN A 154 -4.47 -4.52 -12.85
N PHE A 155 -3.57 -5.48 -12.88
CA PHE A 155 -3.03 -6.17 -11.71
C PHE A 155 -1.52 -6.15 -11.83
N SER A 156 -0.84 -5.58 -10.85
CA SER A 156 0.61 -5.37 -10.88
C SER A 156 1.26 -5.89 -9.60
N PRO A 157 2.28 -6.76 -9.69
CA PRO A 157 3.12 -7.12 -8.54
C PRO A 157 4.16 -6.03 -8.28
N GLY A 158 4.65 -5.97 -7.05
CA GLY A 158 5.66 -5.03 -6.59
C GLY A 158 6.10 -5.34 -5.17
N ALA A 159 6.82 -4.42 -4.56
CA ALA A 159 7.27 -4.56 -3.17
C ALA A 159 7.10 -3.25 -2.41
N ILE A 160 6.92 -3.37 -1.09
CA ILE A 160 6.90 -2.25 -0.15
C ILE A 160 8.29 -1.66 -0.05
N THR A 161 8.40 -0.34 -0.20
CA THR A 161 9.67 0.41 -0.09
C THR A 161 9.73 1.25 1.18
N ALA A 162 8.56 1.60 1.73
CA ALA A 162 8.44 2.18 3.06
C ALA A 162 7.01 2.00 3.59
N HIS A 163 6.88 1.89 4.90
CA HIS A 163 5.64 1.93 5.64
C HIS A 163 5.82 2.89 6.82
N SER A 164 5.43 4.15 6.58
CA SER A 164 5.57 5.22 7.57
C SER A 164 4.65 5.00 8.76
N THR A 165 5.21 5.11 9.96
CA THR A 165 4.48 5.18 11.22
C THR A 165 3.89 6.57 11.47
N ARG A 166 4.34 7.57 10.70
CA ARG A 166 3.86 8.95 10.69
C ARG A 166 3.24 9.25 9.31
N PRO A 167 1.95 8.93 9.09
CA PRO A 167 1.33 9.13 7.78
C PRO A 167 1.31 10.62 7.39
N LEU A 168 1.23 10.86 6.09
CA LEU A 168 0.96 12.20 5.55
C LEU A 168 -0.42 12.70 6.03
N ALA A 169 -0.65 14.01 5.88
CA ALA A 169 -1.86 14.67 6.39
C ALA A 169 -3.17 14.09 5.85
N ASP A 170 -3.13 13.44 4.69
CA ASP A 170 -4.24 12.77 4.00
C ASP A 170 -4.23 11.24 4.16
N GLY A 171 -3.42 10.71 5.09
CA GLY A 171 -3.44 9.31 5.54
C GLY A 171 -2.50 8.37 4.79
N TYR A 172 -1.79 8.84 3.76
CA TYR A 172 -0.85 8.01 3.03
C TYR A 172 0.35 7.62 3.90
N ALA A 173 0.65 6.32 3.92
CA ALA A 173 1.75 5.77 4.73
C ALA A 173 2.46 4.57 4.07
N LEU A 174 1.80 3.87 3.13
CA LEU A 174 2.42 2.81 2.35
C LEU A 174 3.09 3.39 1.11
N VAL A 175 4.32 2.98 0.84
CA VAL A 175 5.08 3.30 -0.37
C VAL A 175 5.51 2.00 -1.04
N TYR A 176 5.27 1.85 -2.35
CA TYR A 176 5.57 0.62 -3.08
C TYR A 176 5.88 0.83 -4.57
N THR A 177 6.50 -0.17 -5.20
CA THR A 177 7.06 -0.10 -6.56
C THR A 177 6.09 -0.44 -7.70
N ASN A 178 4.85 -0.82 -7.38
CA ASN A 178 3.90 -1.37 -8.36
C ASN A 178 3.66 -0.42 -9.54
N ARG A 179 3.55 -0.96 -10.76
CA ARG A 179 3.28 -0.13 -11.93
C ARG A 179 1.80 0.23 -12.00
N THR A 180 1.46 1.47 -11.69
CA THR A 180 0.08 1.98 -11.76
C THR A 180 -0.12 2.91 -12.95
N LEU A 181 -1.37 3.13 -13.32
CA LEU A 181 -1.80 4.05 -14.37
C LEU A 181 -2.88 4.99 -13.82
N PRO A 182 -3.05 6.19 -14.42
CA PRO A 182 -4.17 7.06 -14.08
C PRO A 182 -5.51 6.31 -14.16
N GLY A 183 -6.41 6.52 -13.19
CA GLY A 183 -7.69 5.79 -13.05
C GLY A 183 -7.66 4.64 -12.04
N MET A 184 -6.49 4.12 -11.68
CA MET A 184 -6.40 3.03 -10.69
C MET A 184 -6.65 3.47 -9.25
N SER A 185 -6.67 4.77 -8.97
CA SER A 185 -6.92 5.33 -7.63
C SER A 185 -8.22 4.81 -7.03
N GLY A 186 -8.18 4.45 -5.75
CA GLY A 186 -9.23 3.75 -5.02
C GLY A 186 -9.18 2.22 -5.11
N GLY A 187 -8.29 1.67 -5.94
CA GLY A 187 -8.09 0.23 -6.10
C GLY A 187 -7.38 -0.45 -4.93
N ALA A 188 -7.35 -1.79 -4.94
CA ALA A 188 -6.84 -2.59 -3.84
C ALA A 188 -5.31 -2.62 -3.79
N VAL A 189 -4.77 -2.62 -2.58
CA VAL A 189 -3.39 -3.00 -2.27
C VAL A 189 -3.45 -4.26 -1.41
N LEU A 190 -2.95 -5.37 -1.94
CA LEU A 190 -3.06 -6.73 -1.36
C LEU A 190 -1.70 -7.29 -0.98
N ASP A 191 -1.63 -8.04 0.11
CA ASP A 191 -0.45 -8.83 0.47
C ASP A 191 -0.37 -10.16 -0.32
N GLU A 192 0.60 -11.01 0.03
CA GLU A 192 0.82 -12.32 -0.61
C GLU A 192 -0.26 -13.36 -0.28
N GLN A 193 -1.14 -13.09 0.69
CA GLN A 193 -2.32 -13.89 1.00
C GLN A 193 -3.57 -13.41 0.25
N GLY A 194 -3.48 -12.27 -0.45
CA GLY A 194 -4.61 -11.62 -1.10
C GLY A 194 -5.48 -10.80 -0.16
N ASP A 195 -5.02 -10.57 1.07
CA ASP A 195 -5.74 -9.77 2.06
C ASP A 195 -5.51 -8.28 1.78
N LEU A 196 -6.55 -7.48 1.95
CA LEU A 196 -6.52 -6.04 1.73
C LEU A 196 -5.71 -5.35 2.83
N ILE A 197 -4.55 -4.82 2.47
CA ILE A 197 -3.67 -4.06 3.37
C ILE A 197 -3.71 -2.55 3.13
N GLY A 198 -4.32 -2.09 2.04
CA GLY A 198 -4.50 -0.67 1.80
C GLY A 198 -5.31 -0.34 0.57
N ILE A 199 -5.56 0.96 0.39
CA ILE A 199 -6.20 1.53 -0.79
C ILE A 199 -5.17 2.33 -1.56
N HIS A 200 -5.00 2.02 -2.84
CA HIS A 200 -4.13 2.77 -3.74
C HIS A 200 -4.73 4.15 -3.96
N GLY A 201 -3.94 5.21 -3.89
CA GLY A 201 -4.50 6.56 -4.09
C GLY A 201 -3.71 7.41 -5.06
N ARG A 202 -2.38 7.46 -4.95
CA ARG A 202 -1.55 8.34 -5.77
C ARG A 202 -0.32 7.64 -6.30
N ALA A 203 0.07 7.99 -7.52
CA ALA A 203 1.44 7.76 -7.96
C ALA A 203 2.33 8.84 -7.34
N ASP A 204 3.52 8.46 -6.90
CA ASP A 204 4.55 9.43 -6.57
C ASP A 204 5.11 9.99 -7.88
N THR A 205 4.73 11.22 -8.18
CA THR A 205 5.16 11.94 -9.37
C THR A 205 6.15 13.03 -8.97
N GLU A 206 7.37 12.91 -9.45
CA GLU A 206 8.38 13.96 -9.42
C GLU A 206 8.19 14.84 -10.66
N GLN A 207 7.92 16.14 -10.46
CA GLN A 207 7.74 17.07 -11.56
C GLN A 207 9.11 17.47 -12.12
N GLN A 208 9.33 17.32 -13.43
CA GLN A 208 10.41 18.05 -14.12
C GLN A 208 9.79 19.06 -15.09
N VAL A 209 10.14 20.32 -14.88
CA VAL A 209 9.81 21.39 -15.82
C VAL A 209 10.98 21.54 -16.79
N GLN A 210 10.80 21.12 -18.04
CA GLN A 210 11.67 21.56 -19.14
C GLN A 210 11.03 22.77 -19.82
N GLU A 211 11.85 23.66 -20.41
CA GLU A 211 11.45 24.96 -20.96
C GLU A 211 10.28 24.93 -21.98
N THR A 212 9.90 23.76 -22.48
CA THR A 212 8.81 23.57 -23.46
C THR A 212 7.71 22.59 -23.04
N ALA A 213 7.83 21.90 -21.90
CA ALA A 213 6.82 20.99 -21.38
C ALA A 213 7.01 20.68 -19.88
N THR A 214 5.91 20.55 -19.14
CA THR A 214 5.94 19.89 -17.82
C THR A 214 5.90 18.38 -18.04
N ILE A 215 6.97 17.69 -17.67
CA ILE A 215 7.07 16.22 -17.72
C ILE A 215 6.86 15.71 -16.30
N TYR A 216 5.83 14.88 -16.10
CA TYR A 216 5.67 14.13 -14.85
C TYR A 216 6.55 12.89 -14.92
N LEU A 217 7.60 12.82 -14.10
CA LEU A 217 8.39 11.61 -13.94
C LEU A 217 7.80 10.82 -12.80
N LYS A 218 7.25 9.64 -13.08
CA LYS A 218 6.97 8.70 -12.00
C LYS A 218 8.31 8.24 -11.45
N THR A 219 8.48 8.35 -10.14
CA THR A 219 9.65 7.86 -9.40
C THR A 219 9.70 6.32 -9.35
N GLY A 220 8.66 5.66 -9.88
CA GLY A 220 8.39 4.25 -9.68
C GLY A 220 7.70 3.96 -8.35
N PHE A 221 7.51 4.95 -7.48
CA PHE A 221 6.81 4.78 -6.21
C PHE A 221 5.35 5.17 -6.32
N ASN A 222 4.54 4.58 -5.44
CA ASN A 222 3.12 4.85 -5.32
C ASN A 222 2.77 4.86 -3.86
N LEU A 223 1.75 5.63 -3.53
CA LEU A 223 1.28 5.82 -2.18
C LEU A 223 -0.07 5.15 -1.99
N GLY A 224 -0.18 4.41 -0.89
CA GLY A 224 -1.41 3.82 -0.41
C GLY A 224 -1.74 4.27 1.01
N ILE A 225 -3.04 4.30 1.31
CA ILE A 225 -3.54 4.50 2.67
C ILE A 225 -3.68 3.12 3.31
N PRO A 226 -2.97 2.83 4.41
CA PRO A 226 -3.07 1.55 5.11
C PRO A 226 -4.52 1.24 5.53
N ILE A 227 -4.94 -0.02 5.42
CA ILE A 227 -6.32 -0.40 5.73
C ILE A 227 -6.68 -0.17 7.19
N TYR A 228 -5.69 -0.20 8.09
CA TYR A 228 -5.92 0.08 9.49
C TYR A 228 -6.42 1.50 9.75
N THR A 229 -6.15 2.44 8.85
CA THR A 229 -6.65 3.82 8.92
C THR A 229 -8.17 3.82 8.85
N PHE A 230 -8.74 3.08 7.89
CA PHE A 230 -10.19 2.88 7.78
C PHE A 230 -10.76 2.18 9.02
N GLN A 231 -10.11 1.10 9.49
CA GLN A 231 -10.56 0.35 10.67
C GLN A 231 -10.62 1.24 11.93
N GLN A 232 -9.62 2.10 12.12
CA GLN A 232 -9.54 3.03 13.27
C GLN A 232 -10.66 4.07 13.22
N ILE A 233 -10.86 4.70 12.06
CA ILE A 233 -11.92 5.70 11.85
C ILE A 233 -13.30 5.06 12.06
N SER A 234 -13.53 3.89 11.45
CA SER A 234 -14.83 3.18 11.54
C SER A 234 -15.15 2.70 12.94
N SER A 235 -14.13 2.33 13.73
CA SER A 235 -14.31 1.93 15.13
C SER A 235 -14.44 3.13 16.08
N GLN A 236 -14.34 4.37 15.57
CA GLN A 236 -14.19 5.61 16.37
C GLN A 236 -13.05 5.54 17.40
N THR A 237 -12.12 4.61 17.22
CA THR A 237 -10.92 4.55 18.03
C THR A 237 -9.98 5.58 17.47
N ALA A 238 -9.62 6.58 18.28
CA ALA A 238 -8.51 7.47 17.94
C ALA A 238 -7.33 6.58 17.50
N PRO A 239 -6.59 6.93 16.43
CA PRO A 239 -5.38 6.21 16.08
C PRO A 239 -4.57 6.10 17.36
N VAL A 240 -4.21 4.86 17.74
CA VAL A 240 -3.47 4.60 18.97
C VAL A 240 -2.25 5.49 18.88
N ALA A 241 -2.28 6.59 19.63
CA ALA A 241 -1.21 7.55 19.68
C ALA A 241 -0.08 6.85 20.42
N VAL A 242 0.73 6.12 19.67
CA VAL A 242 2.06 5.75 20.13
C VAL A 242 2.75 7.10 20.32
N THR A 243 3.03 7.47 21.58
CA THR A 243 3.93 8.58 21.93
C THR A 243 5.03 8.64 20.88
N PRO A 244 5.27 9.78 20.19
CA PRO A 244 6.10 9.75 19.00
C PRO A 244 7.49 9.29 19.39
N ALA A 245 7.79 8.03 19.07
CA ALA A 245 9.15 7.57 18.90
C ALA A 245 9.78 8.54 17.90
N GLU A 246 11.05 8.90 18.10
CA GLU A 246 11.84 9.61 17.09
C GLU A 246 11.51 9.09 15.68
N PRO A 247 11.39 9.97 14.67
CA PRO A 247 10.95 9.53 13.36
C PRO A 247 11.89 8.45 12.83
N THR A 248 11.30 7.39 12.29
CA THR A 248 12.05 6.30 11.65
C THR A 248 12.66 6.78 10.33
N ALA A 249 13.60 6.01 9.77
CA ALA A 249 14.15 6.29 8.44
C ALA A 249 13.05 6.33 7.37
N GLU A 250 12.03 5.46 7.48
CA GLU A 250 10.89 5.40 6.56
C GLU A 250 9.93 6.59 6.71
N ASP A 251 9.72 7.09 7.94
CA ASP A 251 8.94 8.33 8.18
C ASP A 251 9.61 9.53 7.51
N LEU A 252 10.93 9.65 7.68
CA LEU A 252 11.74 10.73 7.11
C LEU A 252 11.84 10.62 5.59
N TYR A 253 11.93 9.39 5.06
CA TYR A 253 11.89 9.11 3.63
C TYR A 253 10.57 9.57 3.00
N LEU A 254 9.43 9.23 3.62
CA LEU A 254 8.12 9.65 3.15
C LEU A 254 7.95 11.18 3.24
N SER A 255 8.35 11.77 4.37
CA SER A 255 8.32 13.23 4.58
C SER A 255 9.17 13.98 3.55
N GLY A 256 10.41 13.54 3.33
CA GLY A 256 11.32 14.14 2.36
C GLY A 256 10.81 14.04 0.92
N GLY A 257 10.17 12.92 0.56
CA GLY A 257 9.48 12.78 -0.72
C GLY A 257 8.35 13.80 -0.89
N HIS A 258 7.49 13.93 0.13
CA HIS A 258 6.39 14.90 0.11
C HIS A 258 6.90 16.36 0.04
N LYS A 259 7.94 16.72 0.78
CA LYS A 259 8.58 18.05 0.68
C LYS A 259 9.13 18.33 -0.72
N SER A 260 9.75 17.33 -1.36
CA SER A 260 10.23 17.45 -2.74
C SER A 260 9.09 17.73 -3.72
N GLN A 261 7.94 17.07 -3.57
CA GLN A 261 6.74 17.33 -4.39
C GLN A 261 6.21 18.76 -4.20
N GLN A 262 6.40 19.34 -3.01
CA GLN A 262 6.02 20.72 -2.70
C GLN A 262 7.07 21.75 -3.15
N GLY A 263 8.19 21.32 -3.73
CA GLY A 263 9.31 22.18 -4.13
C GLY A 263 10.24 22.59 -2.99
N ASP A 264 10.02 22.09 -1.77
CA ASP A 264 10.93 22.28 -0.64
C ASP A 264 12.09 21.27 -0.72
N TYR A 265 12.96 21.45 -1.72
CA TYR A 265 14.08 20.55 -1.96
C TYR A 265 15.12 20.59 -0.83
N GLN A 266 15.28 21.73 -0.15
CA GLN A 266 16.21 21.84 0.99
C GLN A 266 15.68 21.07 2.21
N GLY A 267 14.40 21.25 2.56
CA GLY A 267 13.76 20.49 3.62
C GLY A 267 13.68 19.00 3.30
N ALA A 268 13.50 18.64 2.03
CA ALA A 268 13.59 17.26 1.58
C ALA A 268 14.98 16.66 1.81
N ILE A 269 16.05 17.34 1.38
CA ILE A 269 17.43 16.90 1.62
C ILE A 269 17.68 16.72 3.12
N ALA A 270 17.21 17.64 3.97
CA ALA A 270 17.40 17.54 5.42
C ALA A 270 16.73 16.28 6.03
N ASP A 271 15.48 16.00 5.66
CA ASP A 271 14.80 14.79 6.14
C ASP A 271 15.50 13.52 5.61
N ILE A 272 15.85 13.51 4.33
CA ILE A 272 16.50 12.37 3.69
C ILE A 272 17.92 12.14 4.23
N ASP A 273 18.65 13.19 4.57
CA ASP A 273 19.95 13.09 5.26
C ASP A 273 19.79 12.38 6.60
N GLN A 274 18.76 12.72 7.37
CA GLN A 274 18.46 12.04 8.63
C GLN A 274 18.02 10.59 8.40
N ALA A 275 17.23 10.30 7.35
CA ALA A 275 16.85 8.94 6.98
C ALA A 275 18.09 8.08 6.69
N ILE A 276 19.03 8.60 5.89
CA ILE A 276 20.29 7.94 5.54
C ILE A 276 21.22 7.78 6.75
N GLN A 277 21.18 8.69 7.72
CA GLN A 277 21.93 8.54 8.97
C GLN A 277 21.38 7.41 9.84
N LEU A 278 20.05 7.27 9.92
CA LEU A 278 19.40 6.18 10.64
C LEU A 278 19.59 4.84 9.93
N GLU A 279 19.56 4.85 8.60
CA GLU A 279 19.68 3.66 7.78
C GLU A 279 20.58 3.91 6.53
N PRO A 280 21.90 3.68 6.64
CA PRO A 280 22.87 3.95 5.58
C PRO A 280 22.77 3.05 4.33
N ASP A 281 21.96 2.00 4.38
CA ASP A 281 21.67 1.07 3.28
C ASP A 281 20.31 1.28 2.63
N PHE A 282 19.57 2.34 3.03
CA PHE A 282 18.28 2.70 2.44
C PHE A 282 18.44 3.27 1.01
N GLY A 283 18.55 2.38 0.02
CA GLY A 283 18.88 2.72 -1.38
C GLY A 283 17.92 3.72 -2.04
N GLU A 284 16.63 3.64 -1.73
CA GLU A 284 15.60 4.56 -2.24
C GLU A 284 15.78 5.98 -1.66
N ALA A 285 16.26 6.12 -0.43
CA ALA A 285 16.52 7.43 0.18
C ALA A 285 17.62 8.19 -0.58
N TYR A 286 18.67 7.50 -1.03
CA TYR A 286 19.71 8.11 -1.87
C TYR A 286 19.14 8.60 -3.21
N TYR A 287 18.23 7.85 -3.84
CA TYR A 287 17.58 8.30 -5.07
C TYR A 287 16.74 9.58 -4.85
N ARG A 288 15.99 9.65 -3.75
CA ARG A 288 15.22 10.87 -3.40
C ARG A 288 16.13 12.06 -3.13
N ARG A 289 17.26 11.86 -2.45
CA ARG A 289 18.25 12.93 -2.24
C ARG A 289 18.86 13.40 -3.56
N TYR A 290 19.22 12.45 -4.45
CA TYR A 290 19.68 12.74 -5.80
C TYR A 290 18.70 13.65 -6.53
N TYR A 291 17.41 13.29 -6.54
CA TYR A 291 16.39 14.10 -7.20
C TYR A 291 16.32 15.51 -6.62
N ALA A 292 16.21 15.65 -5.30
CA ALA A 292 16.15 16.96 -4.65
C ALA A 292 17.40 17.82 -4.92
N ARG A 293 18.59 17.22 -4.89
CA ARG A 293 19.87 17.88 -5.21
C ARG A 293 19.96 18.30 -6.68
N GLN A 294 19.47 17.47 -7.61
CA GLN A 294 19.40 17.83 -9.04
C GLN A 294 18.52 19.06 -9.27
N GLN A 295 17.38 19.18 -8.58
CA GLN A 295 16.51 20.35 -8.70
C GLN A 295 17.18 21.63 -8.19
N LEU A 296 18.15 21.51 -7.28
CA LEU A 296 18.98 22.62 -6.80
C LEU A 296 20.25 22.85 -7.63
N GLY A 297 20.50 22.03 -8.66
CA GLY A 297 21.71 22.10 -9.48
C GLY A 297 22.99 21.68 -8.76
N ASP A 298 22.88 20.88 -7.69
CA ASP A 298 24.02 20.42 -6.91
C ASP A 298 24.77 19.28 -7.65
N PRO A 299 26.04 19.47 -8.04
CA PRO A 299 26.81 18.46 -8.76
C PRO A 299 27.05 17.17 -7.95
N GLN A 300 26.94 17.22 -6.61
CA GLN A 300 27.07 16.03 -5.76
C GLN A 300 25.92 15.04 -5.93
N ALA A 301 24.82 15.44 -6.57
CA ALA A 301 23.68 14.56 -6.79
C ALA A 301 24.08 13.23 -7.47
N ILE A 302 25.03 13.26 -8.40
CA ILE A 302 25.47 12.07 -9.15
C ILE A 302 26.03 10.98 -8.22
N GLU A 303 26.68 11.35 -7.11
CA GLU A 303 27.19 10.40 -6.13
C GLU A 303 26.03 9.64 -5.43
N ASP A 304 24.93 10.34 -5.15
CA ASP A 304 23.74 9.74 -4.57
C ASP A 304 23.06 8.77 -5.53
N LEU A 305 23.00 9.10 -6.82
CA LEU A 305 22.49 8.19 -7.84
C LEU A 305 23.33 6.92 -7.93
N GLN A 306 24.66 7.05 -7.94
CA GLN A 306 25.58 5.90 -7.96
C GLN A 306 25.40 5.02 -6.72
N ARG A 307 25.25 5.64 -5.54
CA ARG A 307 25.04 4.93 -4.28
C ARG A 307 23.70 4.19 -4.23
N SER A 308 22.62 4.83 -4.71
CA SER A 308 21.31 4.18 -4.84
C SER A 308 21.39 2.92 -5.71
N ILE A 309 22.00 3.02 -6.91
CA ILE A 309 22.16 1.88 -7.83
C ILE A 309 22.95 0.73 -7.18
N GLN A 310 24.03 1.06 -6.44
CA GLN A 310 24.83 0.07 -5.74
C GLN A 310 24.01 -0.68 -4.67
N LEU A 311 23.24 0.05 -3.86
CA LEU A 311 22.47 -0.52 -2.75
C LEU A 311 21.28 -1.34 -3.22
N LEU A 312 20.64 -0.93 -4.32
CA LEU A 312 19.50 -1.66 -4.91
C LEU A 312 19.93 -2.89 -5.74
N GLY A 313 21.17 -3.35 -5.55
CA GLY A 313 21.69 -4.63 -6.07
C GLY A 313 22.35 -4.55 -7.45
N GLY A 314 22.68 -3.35 -7.95
CA GLY A 314 23.29 -3.19 -9.28
C GLY A 314 22.39 -3.64 -10.44
N ASP A 315 21.16 -4.09 -10.15
CA ASP A 315 20.16 -4.40 -11.15
C ASP A 315 19.66 -3.09 -11.73
N LEU A 316 20.31 -2.72 -12.83
CA LEU A 316 19.91 -1.61 -13.66
C LEU A 316 18.43 -1.69 -14.01
N ASN A 317 17.70 -2.81 -13.92
CA ASN A 317 16.25 -2.84 -14.14
C ASN A 317 15.40 -2.39 -12.95
N ARG A 318 15.91 -2.42 -11.71
CA ARG A 318 15.19 -1.87 -10.54
C ARG A 318 15.43 -0.36 -10.47
N ALA A 319 16.69 0.04 -10.66
CA ALA A 319 17.05 1.43 -10.86
C ALA A 319 16.47 1.99 -12.18
N SER A 320 16.37 1.21 -13.27
CA SER A 320 15.67 1.59 -14.49
C SER A 320 14.17 1.43 -14.36
N GLN A 321 13.55 0.64 -13.51
CA GLN A 321 12.12 0.85 -13.28
C GLN A 321 11.83 2.19 -12.61
N THR A 322 12.77 2.67 -11.81
CA THR A 322 12.84 4.04 -11.30
C THR A 322 13.30 5.06 -12.36
N LEU A 323 14.10 4.68 -13.39
CA LEU A 323 14.71 5.57 -14.41
C LEU A 323 14.25 5.37 -15.87
N ASP A 324 13.53 4.33 -16.29
CA ASP A 324 13.27 3.85 -17.68
C ASP A 324 11.89 4.28 -18.17
N GLN A 325 11.24 5.16 -17.42
CA GLN A 325 10.28 6.08 -18.04
C GLN A 325 10.99 7.29 -18.67
N THR A 326 12.31 7.43 -18.50
CA THR A 326 13.11 8.52 -19.07
C THR A 326 13.49 8.28 -20.53
N ASN A 327 12.53 8.07 -21.43
CA ASN A 327 12.83 8.10 -22.87
C ASN A 327 13.35 9.49 -23.35
N GLN A 328 13.79 10.39 -22.45
CA GLN A 328 14.31 11.73 -22.70
C GLN A 328 15.42 12.22 -21.72
N HIS A 329 16.17 11.38 -20.98
CA HIS A 329 17.33 11.89 -20.22
C HIS A 329 18.62 11.90 -21.08
N PRO A 330 19.27 13.07 -21.30
CA PRO A 330 20.51 13.16 -22.08
C PRO A 330 21.76 12.53 -21.40
N ILE A 331 21.63 12.01 -20.18
CA ILE A 331 22.74 11.44 -19.39
C ILE A 331 22.92 9.93 -19.65
N PHE A 332 21.96 9.26 -20.30
CA PHE A 332 22.11 7.87 -20.77
C PHE A 332 22.96 7.75 -22.04
N ASN A 333 24.04 8.54 -22.12
CA ASN A 333 25.03 8.38 -23.15
C ASN A 333 25.95 7.21 -22.74
N LYS A 334 25.91 6.10 -23.49
CA LYS A 334 26.69 4.85 -23.26
C LYS A 334 28.20 5.06 -23.02
N LYS A 335 28.74 6.24 -23.30
CA LYS A 335 30.16 6.60 -23.11
C LYS A 335 30.60 6.84 -21.66
N ILE A 336 29.69 7.18 -20.74
CA ILE A 336 30.10 7.47 -19.35
C ILE A 336 30.39 6.18 -18.56
N TRP A 337 29.88 5.04 -19.02
CA TRP A 337 29.86 3.79 -18.24
C TRP A 337 30.62 2.61 -18.84
N ASN A 338 31.49 2.83 -19.83
CA ASN A 338 32.43 1.81 -20.26
C ASN A 338 33.83 2.40 -20.50
N PRO A 339 34.79 2.24 -19.57
CA PRO A 339 36.16 2.72 -19.79
C PRO A 339 36.93 1.96 -20.89
N ASN A 340 36.34 0.90 -21.49
CA ASN A 340 36.99 0.02 -22.47
C ASN A 340 36.20 -0.18 -23.78
N LEU A 341 35.23 0.68 -24.13
CA LEU A 341 34.73 0.74 -25.51
C LEU A 341 35.55 1.78 -26.31
N PRO A 342 35.92 1.50 -27.57
CA PRO A 342 36.75 2.39 -28.38
C PRO A 342 36.12 3.77 -28.64
#